data_AF-A0A3N0AF84-F1
#
_entry.id   AF-A0A3N0AF84-F1
#
_cell.length_a   1.000
_cell.length_b   1.000
_cell.length_c   1.000
_cell.angle_alpha   90.00
_cell.angle_beta   90.00
_cell.angle_gamma   90.00
#
_symmetry.space_group_name_H-M   'P 1'
#
loop_
_entity.id
_entity.type
_entity.pdbx_description
1 polymer ?
#
loop_
_entity_poly.entity_id
_entity_poly.type
_entity_poly.pdbx_seq_one_letter_code
_entity_poly.pdbx_strand_id
1 'polypeptide(L)'
;MPDSATDKTAAPEAVEQVDERENGAEQAEDPTYGITREEAHELRMLIATEREGGDMAYAAFHSLCPTGEEYAFDDKACAIYRLLDKRGLIEGADTENGFLFFNLTQRGRDASAAYDAAHADDEAAPKKRMPSISLPSISMPHVEFDKTVVMTSAVTAAVVGLIAGILGAFIGNALL
;
A
#
# COMPACT_ATOMS: atom_id res chain seq x y z
N MET A 1 -7.39 -54.03 62.00
CA MET A 1 -6.84 -55.23 61.32
C MET A 1 -7.62 -56.44 61.83
N PRO A 2 -8.06 -57.41 61.00
CA PRO A 2 -7.86 -57.65 59.55
C PRO A 2 -9.18 -57.52 58.73
N ASP A 3 -9.17 -57.12 57.45
CA ASP A 3 -8.97 -57.87 56.18
C ASP A 3 -9.97 -59.00 55.88
N SER A 4 -10.78 -58.85 54.82
CA SER A 4 -10.76 -59.78 53.66
C SER A 4 -11.64 -59.28 52.51
N ALA A 5 -11.02 -59.16 51.33
CA ALA A 5 -11.59 -58.76 50.06
C ALA A 5 -12.33 -59.91 49.34
N THR A 6 -13.27 -59.54 48.45
CA THR A 6 -13.57 -60.21 47.16
C THR A 6 -14.23 -59.15 46.27
N ASP A 7 -13.48 -58.51 45.37
CA ASP A 7 -13.34 -58.87 43.95
C ASP A 7 -14.68 -58.95 43.19
N LYS A 8 -14.94 -57.91 42.38
CA LYS A 8 -15.54 -58.13 41.06
C LYS A 8 -15.10 -57.05 40.08
N THR A 9 -14.17 -57.46 39.24
CA THR A 9 -13.74 -56.83 37.99
C THR A 9 -14.91 -56.48 37.05
N ALA A 10 -14.95 -55.24 36.53
CA ALA A 10 -15.44 -54.90 35.19
C ALA A 10 -14.97 -53.49 34.76
N ALA A 11 -14.06 -53.48 33.77
CA ALA A 11 -13.61 -52.47 32.79
C ALA A 11 -13.81 -50.94 33.02
N PRO A 12 -12.81 -50.11 32.65
CA PRO A 12 -13.01 -48.67 32.49
C PRO A 12 -13.81 -48.37 31.22
N GLU A 13 -14.96 -47.71 31.37
CA GLU A 13 -15.63 -47.07 30.23
C GLU A 13 -14.71 -45.96 29.72
N ALA A 14 -14.20 -46.18 28.51
CA ALA A 14 -13.53 -45.16 27.73
C ALA A 14 -14.53 -44.03 27.49
N VAL A 15 -14.33 -42.92 28.20
CA VAL A 15 -15.05 -41.68 27.92
C VAL A 15 -14.59 -41.25 26.54
N GLU A 16 -15.49 -41.44 25.58
CA GLU A 16 -15.39 -40.98 24.20
C GLU A 16 -14.98 -39.50 24.25
N GLN A 17 -13.74 -39.22 23.83
CA GLN A 17 -13.36 -37.86 23.47
C GLN A 17 -14.24 -37.49 22.29
N VAL A 18 -15.29 -36.74 22.56
CA VAL A 18 -16.02 -35.98 21.56
C VAL A 18 -15.01 -34.95 21.05
N ASP A 19 -14.32 -35.36 20.00
CA ASP A 19 -13.45 -34.53 19.17
C ASP A 19 -14.39 -33.55 18.44
N GLU A 20 -14.86 -32.52 19.15
CA GLU A 20 -15.40 -31.30 18.57
C GLU A 20 -14.25 -30.60 17.86
N ARG A 21 -13.84 -31.16 16.72
CA ARG A 21 -13.16 -30.42 15.68
C ARG A 21 -14.20 -29.47 15.13
N GLU A 22 -14.34 -28.33 15.80
CA GLU A 22 -14.82 -27.11 15.17
C GLU A 22 -13.97 -26.93 13.91
N ASN A 23 -14.56 -27.36 12.79
CA ASN A 23 -14.04 -27.14 11.47
C ASN A 23 -14.29 -25.66 11.16
N GLY A 24 -13.59 -24.80 11.89
CA GLY A 24 -13.37 -23.41 11.53
C GLY A 24 -12.49 -23.42 10.29
N ALA A 25 -13.10 -23.69 9.15
CA ALA A 25 -12.57 -23.19 7.90
C ALA A 25 -12.54 -21.66 8.05
N GLU A 26 -11.42 -21.17 8.58
CA GLU A 26 -11.01 -19.78 8.49
C GLU A 26 -11.30 -19.38 7.05
N GLN A 27 -12.38 -18.61 6.83
CA GLN A 27 -12.71 -18.11 5.51
C GLN A 27 -11.46 -17.35 5.10
N ALA A 28 -10.68 -17.92 4.19
CA ALA A 28 -9.46 -17.30 3.71
C ALA A 28 -9.86 -15.91 3.23
N GLU A 29 -9.45 -14.87 3.97
CA GLU A 29 -9.75 -13.49 3.58
C GLU A 29 -9.25 -13.32 2.15
N ASP A 30 -10.09 -12.76 1.28
CA ASP A 30 -9.67 -12.44 -0.08
C ASP A 30 -8.38 -11.61 0.01
N PRO A 31 -7.23 -12.13 -0.47
CA PRO A 31 -5.95 -11.49 -0.27
C PRO A 31 -5.84 -10.18 -1.06
N THR A 32 -6.75 -9.94 -2.02
CA THR A 32 -6.86 -8.68 -2.75
C THR A 32 -7.71 -7.65 -2.01
N TYR A 33 -8.44 -8.04 -0.96
CA TYR A 33 -9.39 -7.19 -0.23
C TYR A 33 -10.44 -6.51 -1.13
N GLY A 34 -10.77 -7.15 -2.26
CA GLY A 34 -11.69 -6.63 -3.27
C GLY A 34 -11.24 -5.31 -3.91
N ILE A 35 -9.93 -5.08 -4.04
CA ILE A 35 -9.45 -3.85 -4.68
C ILE A 35 -9.73 -3.83 -6.19
N THR A 36 -9.98 -2.64 -6.74
CA THR A 36 -10.15 -2.44 -8.18
C THR A 36 -8.82 -2.29 -8.91
N ARG A 37 -8.86 -2.28 -10.25
CA ARG A 37 -7.69 -2.01 -11.09
C ARG A 37 -7.05 -0.65 -10.80
N GLU A 38 -7.88 0.37 -10.57
CA GLU A 38 -7.44 1.73 -10.25
C GLU A 38 -6.82 1.79 -8.85
N GLU A 39 -7.44 1.15 -7.86
CA GLU A 39 -6.88 1.03 -6.51
C GLU A 39 -5.52 0.29 -6.53
N ALA A 40 -5.43 -0.81 -7.28
CA ALA A 40 -4.17 -1.52 -7.51
C ALA A 40 -3.14 -0.69 -8.31
N HIS A 41 -3.59 0.24 -9.15
CA HIS A 41 -2.68 1.15 -9.87
C HIS A 41 -2.02 2.15 -8.92
N GLU A 42 -2.79 2.77 -8.02
CA GLU A 42 -2.24 3.69 -7.01
C GLU A 42 -1.25 2.96 -6.07
N LEU A 43 -1.61 1.76 -5.60
CA LEU A 43 -0.69 0.97 -4.76
C LEU A 43 0.61 0.64 -5.49
N ARG A 44 0.55 0.24 -6.77
CA ARG A 44 1.75 -0.01 -7.58
C ARG A 44 2.63 1.22 -7.75
N MET A 45 2.04 2.40 -7.93
CA MET A 45 2.77 3.66 -8.02
C MET A 45 3.53 3.96 -6.71
N LEU A 46 2.87 3.78 -5.56
CA LEU A 46 3.50 3.98 -4.24
C LEU A 46 4.64 2.97 -4.00
N ILE A 47 4.40 1.69 -4.30
CA ILE A 47 5.40 0.60 -4.17
C ILE A 47 6.61 0.85 -5.06
N ALA A 48 6.39 1.27 -6.31
CA ALA A 48 7.48 1.59 -7.22
C ALA A 48 8.32 2.75 -6.69
N THR A 49 7.65 3.81 -6.20
CA THR A 49 8.31 4.97 -5.59
C THR A 49 9.13 4.58 -4.36
N GLU A 50 8.58 3.77 -3.45
CA GLU A 50 9.28 3.25 -2.27
C GLU A 50 10.56 2.49 -2.67
N ARG A 51 10.43 1.56 -3.63
CA ARG A 51 11.54 0.71 -4.11
C ARG A 51 12.65 1.52 -4.77
N GLU A 52 12.30 2.62 -5.42
CA GLU A 52 13.25 3.54 -6.05
C GLU A 52 13.87 4.52 -5.05
N GLY A 53 13.47 4.48 -3.78
CA GLY A 53 13.91 5.40 -2.74
C GLY A 53 13.37 6.82 -2.91
N GLY A 54 12.26 6.96 -3.62
CA GLY A 54 11.56 8.23 -3.84
C GLY A 54 10.68 8.64 -2.66
N ASP A 55 10.14 9.85 -2.75
CA ASP A 55 9.20 10.39 -1.75
C ASP A 55 7.76 9.94 -2.09
N MET A 56 7.27 8.94 -1.37
CA MET A 56 5.91 8.43 -1.52
C MET A 56 4.85 9.48 -1.20
N ALA A 57 5.10 10.37 -0.24
CA ALA A 57 4.13 11.41 0.12
C ALA A 57 4.00 12.42 -1.02
N TYR A 58 5.11 12.79 -1.66
CA TYR A 58 5.10 13.60 -2.86
C TYR A 58 4.40 12.90 -4.03
N ALA A 59 4.66 11.61 -4.25
CA ALA A 59 4.04 10.85 -5.32
C ALA A 59 2.51 10.71 -5.11
N ALA A 60 2.08 10.41 -3.88
CA ALA A 60 0.68 10.42 -3.50
C ALA A 60 0.04 11.80 -3.69
N PHE A 61 0.73 12.87 -3.30
CA PHE A 61 0.24 14.24 -3.47
C PHE A 61 0.00 14.58 -4.95
N HIS A 62 0.89 14.17 -5.86
CA HIS A 62 0.68 14.40 -7.30
C HIS A 62 -0.48 13.59 -7.89
N SER A 63 -0.76 12.41 -7.36
CA SER A 63 -1.97 11.66 -7.72
C SER A 63 -3.23 12.36 -7.21
N LEU A 64 -3.19 12.82 -5.96
CA LEU A 64 -4.30 13.49 -5.27
C LEU A 64 -4.56 14.92 -5.74
N CYS A 65 -3.54 15.64 -6.20
CA CYS A 65 -3.60 17.02 -6.66
C CYS A 65 -2.74 17.19 -7.94
N PRO A 66 -3.26 16.78 -9.11
CA PRO A 66 -2.47 16.74 -10.35
C PRO A 66 -2.03 18.13 -10.85
N THR A 67 -2.74 19.20 -10.51
CA THR A 67 -2.38 20.57 -10.88
C THR A 67 -1.33 21.16 -9.95
N GLY A 68 -1.18 20.61 -8.74
CA GLY A 68 -0.36 21.16 -7.66
C GLY A 68 -0.86 22.49 -7.08
N GLU A 69 -2.04 22.96 -7.50
CA GLU A 69 -2.66 24.17 -6.95
C GLU A 69 -3.25 23.88 -5.56
N GLU A 70 -3.19 24.87 -4.68
CA GLU A 70 -3.75 24.73 -3.33
C GLU A 70 -5.26 24.47 -3.43
N TYR A 71 -5.74 23.45 -2.69
CA TYR A 71 -7.14 23.00 -2.69
C TYR A 71 -7.68 22.40 -4.01
N ALA A 72 -6.83 22.15 -5.01
CA ALA A 72 -7.24 21.52 -6.27
C ALA A 72 -7.12 19.99 -6.24
N PHE A 73 -7.63 19.37 -5.17
CA PHE A 73 -7.66 17.91 -5.05
C PHE A 73 -8.60 17.28 -6.08
N ASP A 74 -8.17 16.18 -6.67
CA ASP A 74 -9.00 15.37 -7.55
C ASP A 74 -9.95 14.48 -6.73
N ASP A 75 -11.26 14.71 -6.87
CA ASP A 75 -12.29 14.01 -6.11
C ASP A 75 -12.21 12.48 -6.26
N LYS A 76 -11.86 12.01 -7.46
CA LYS A 76 -11.78 10.59 -7.77
C LYS A 76 -10.56 9.95 -7.08
N ALA A 77 -9.40 10.58 -7.17
CA ALA A 77 -8.19 10.15 -6.49
C ALA A 77 -8.41 10.16 -4.97
N CYS A 78 -9.01 11.21 -4.41
CA CYS A 78 -9.35 11.26 -2.99
C CYS A 78 -10.32 10.14 -2.58
N ALA A 79 -11.33 9.82 -3.39
CA ALA A 79 -12.23 8.70 -3.12
C ALA A 79 -11.49 7.35 -3.09
N ILE A 80 -10.53 7.13 -3.99
CA ILE A 80 -9.67 5.94 -4.01
C ILE A 80 -8.84 5.87 -2.73
N TYR A 81 -8.14 6.94 -2.37
CA TYR A 81 -7.28 6.96 -1.19
C TYR A 81 -8.08 6.73 0.12
N ARG A 82 -9.27 7.31 0.24
CA ARG A 82 -10.17 7.03 1.37
C ARG A 82 -10.56 5.55 1.46
N LEU A 83 -10.81 4.91 0.32
CA LEU A 83 -11.15 3.49 0.29
C LEU A 83 -9.94 2.61 0.62
N LEU A 84 -8.74 2.97 0.16
CA LEU A 84 -7.49 2.28 0.52
C LEU A 84 -7.20 2.40 2.02
N ASP A 85 -7.36 3.59 2.60
CA ASP A 85 -7.18 3.86 4.03
C ASP A 85 -8.21 3.11 4.89
N LYS A 86 -9.48 3.15 4.50
CA LYS A 86 -10.56 2.40 5.17
C LYS A 86 -10.31 0.89 5.21
N ARG A 87 -9.60 0.34 4.21
CA ARG A 87 -9.19 -1.07 4.16
C ARG A 87 -7.86 -1.34 4.87
N GLY A 88 -7.18 -0.31 5.38
CA GLY A 88 -5.87 -0.40 6.04
C GLY A 88 -4.73 -0.73 5.07
N LEU A 89 -4.89 -0.41 3.79
CA LEU A 89 -3.87 -0.64 2.75
C LEU A 89 -2.87 0.52 2.68
N ILE A 90 -3.30 1.70 3.09
CA ILE A 90 -2.48 2.88 3.32
C ILE A 90 -2.88 3.49 4.67
N GLU A 91 -2.07 4.42 5.15
CA GLU A 91 -2.39 5.29 6.29
C GLU A 91 -2.49 6.72 5.78
N GLY A 92 -3.56 7.41 6.14
CA GLY A 92 -3.72 8.83 5.87
C GLY A 92 -4.76 9.49 6.75
N ALA A 93 -5.16 10.69 6.36
CA ALA A 93 -6.22 11.44 7.01
C ALA A 93 -7.14 12.09 5.97
N ASP A 94 -8.44 11.94 6.19
CA ASP A 94 -9.44 12.70 5.44
C ASP A 94 -9.44 14.16 5.92
N THR A 95 -9.60 15.07 4.97
CA THR A 95 -9.68 16.51 5.23
C THR A 95 -10.94 17.07 4.57
N GLU A 96 -11.33 18.30 4.91
CA GLU A 96 -12.52 18.93 4.34
C GLU A 96 -12.49 18.97 2.80
N ASN A 97 -11.30 19.15 2.22
CA ASN A 97 -11.12 19.40 0.78
C ASN A 97 -10.27 18.35 0.06
N GLY A 98 -9.95 17.22 0.69
CA GLY A 98 -9.02 16.25 0.10
C GLY A 98 -8.60 15.14 1.04
N PHE A 99 -7.49 14.48 0.74
CA PHE A 99 -6.92 13.41 1.55
C PHE A 99 -5.41 13.63 1.72
N LEU A 100 -4.88 13.36 2.92
CA LEU A 100 -3.45 13.43 3.20
C LEU A 100 -2.91 12.00 3.37
N PHE A 101 -1.96 11.62 2.54
CA PHE A 101 -1.26 10.34 2.65
C PHE A 101 -0.09 10.44 3.64
N PHE A 102 0.07 9.42 4.49
CA PHE A 102 1.18 9.32 5.43
C PHE A 102 2.09 8.12 5.14
N ASN A 103 1.52 6.95 4.88
CA ASN A 103 2.32 5.74 4.72
C ASN A 103 1.64 4.63 3.91
N LEU A 104 2.46 3.74 3.33
CA LEU A 104 2.02 2.50 2.71
C LEU A 104 2.16 1.34 3.71
N THR A 105 1.08 0.60 3.96
CA THR A 105 1.12 -0.52 4.91
C THR A 105 1.66 -1.78 4.23
N GLN A 106 2.11 -2.74 5.05
CA GLN A 106 2.47 -4.06 4.51
C GLN A 106 1.26 -4.74 3.86
N ARG A 107 0.06 -4.56 4.43
CA ARG A 107 -1.17 -5.08 3.86
C ARG A 107 -1.44 -4.53 2.46
N GLY A 108 -1.17 -3.24 2.21
CA GLY A 108 -1.28 -2.65 0.88
C GLY A 108 -0.33 -3.27 -0.14
N ARG A 109 0.92 -3.55 0.27
CA ARG A 109 1.90 -4.26 -0.57
C ARG A 109 1.42 -5.66 -0.93
N ASP A 110 0.97 -6.42 0.07
CA ASP A 110 0.50 -7.78 -0.11
C ASP A 110 -0.76 -7.83 -0.99
N ALA A 111 -1.69 -6.89 -0.80
CA ALA A 111 -2.90 -6.77 -1.62
C ALA A 111 -2.60 -6.45 -3.08
N SER A 112 -1.66 -5.54 -3.34
CA SER A 112 -1.21 -5.23 -4.70
C SER A 112 -0.58 -6.45 -5.37
N ALA A 113 0.28 -7.19 -4.65
CA ALA A 113 0.92 -8.39 -5.18
C ALA A 113 -0.10 -9.51 -5.46
N ALA A 114 -1.09 -9.68 -4.58
CA ALA A 114 -2.18 -10.64 -4.77
C ALA A 114 -3.03 -10.28 -5.99
N TYR A 115 -3.35 -8.99 -6.17
CA TYR A 115 -4.08 -8.50 -7.33
C TYR A 115 -3.32 -8.77 -8.63
N ASP A 116 -2.03 -8.46 -8.68
CA ASP A 116 -1.18 -8.71 -9.85
C ASP A 116 -1.08 -10.21 -10.18
N ALA A 117 -0.98 -11.07 -9.15
CA ALA A 117 -0.98 -12.53 -9.34
C ALA A 117 -2.32 -13.04 -9.90
N ALA A 118 -3.44 -12.51 -9.41
CA ALA A 118 -4.77 -12.87 -9.89
C ALA A 118 -5.06 -12.40 -11.32
N HIS A 119 -4.39 -11.33 -11.79
CA HIS A 119 -4.59 -10.73 -13.11
C HIS A 119 -3.38 -10.88 -14.05
N ALA A 120 -2.47 -11.81 -13.75
CA ALA A 120 -1.24 -12.00 -14.54
C ALA A 120 -1.52 -12.33 -16.02
N ASP A 121 -2.63 -13.02 -16.31
CA ASP A 121 -3.03 -13.41 -17.66
C ASP A 121 -3.57 -12.23 -18.49
N ASP A 122 -4.13 -11.21 -17.86
CA ASP A 122 -4.70 -10.03 -18.55
C ASP A 122 -3.60 -9.14 -19.15
N GLU A 123 -2.42 -9.10 -18.51
CA GLU A 123 -1.25 -8.36 -19.00
C GLU A 123 -0.44 -9.18 -20.04
N ALA A 124 -0.62 -10.52 -20.08
CA ALA A 124 0.01 -11.41 -21.05
C ALA A 124 -0.77 -11.56 -22.37
N ALA A 125 -2.05 -11.18 -22.39
CA ALA A 125 -2.84 -11.14 -23.61
C ALA A 125 -2.19 -10.16 -24.61
N PRO A 126 -1.80 -10.59 -25.83
CA PRO A 126 -1.23 -9.68 -26.80
C PRO A 126 -2.26 -8.59 -27.06
N LYS A 127 -1.89 -7.33 -26.73
CA LYS A 127 -2.63 -6.13 -27.13
C LYS A 127 -2.98 -6.31 -28.60
N LYS A 128 -4.22 -6.71 -28.89
CA LYS A 128 -4.67 -6.98 -30.27
C LYS A 128 -4.34 -5.71 -31.03
N ARG A 129 -3.37 -5.82 -31.93
CA ARG A 129 -2.92 -4.72 -32.78
C ARG A 129 -4.18 -4.11 -33.39
N MET A 130 -4.52 -2.89 -32.97
CA MET A 130 -5.48 -2.10 -33.70
C MET A 130 -4.94 -1.99 -35.13
N PRO A 131 -5.76 -2.26 -36.16
CA PRO A 131 -5.33 -2.04 -37.53
C PRO A 131 -4.91 -0.58 -37.66
N SER A 132 -3.69 -0.37 -38.14
CA SER A 132 -3.12 0.96 -38.37
C SER A 132 -4.02 1.72 -39.34
N ILE A 133 -4.86 2.60 -38.81
CA ILE A 133 -5.43 3.68 -39.60
C ILE A 133 -4.27 4.63 -39.85
N SER A 134 -3.77 4.61 -41.09
CA SER A 134 -2.77 5.53 -41.62
C SER A 134 -3.29 6.96 -41.51
N LEU A 135 -2.97 7.63 -40.41
CA LEU A 135 -3.07 9.07 -40.27
C LEU A 135 -1.91 9.72 -41.05
N PRO A 136 -2.14 10.82 -41.79
CA PRO A 136 -1.07 11.52 -42.49
C PRO A 136 -0.09 12.13 -41.49
N SER A 137 1.20 12.00 -41.80
CA SER A 137 2.35 12.46 -41.03
C SER A 137 2.24 13.95 -40.67
N ILE A 138 2.02 14.24 -39.39
CA ILE A 138 2.26 15.58 -38.83
C ILE A 138 3.70 15.58 -38.33
N SER A 139 4.55 16.30 -39.05
CA SER A 139 5.93 16.58 -38.67
C SER A 139 5.95 17.31 -37.33
N MET A 140 6.45 16.67 -36.27
CA MET A 140 6.83 17.34 -35.04
C MET A 140 8.19 18.03 -35.24
N PRO A 141 8.34 19.32 -34.88
CA PRO A 141 9.66 19.94 -34.79
C PRO A 141 10.43 19.33 -33.62
N HIS A 142 11.70 19.00 -33.87
CA HIS A 142 12.65 18.57 -32.86
C HIS A 142 12.79 19.64 -31.77
N VAL A 143 12.32 19.36 -30.56
CA VAL A 143 12.66 20.12 -29.37
C VAL A 143 13.89 19.45 -28.76
N GLU A 144 15.05 20.06 -28.95
CA GLU A 144 16.28 19.67 -28.28
C GLU A 144 16.17 20.07 -26.80
N PHE A 145 16.21 19.09 -25.90
CA PHE A 145 16.30 19.35 -24.46
C PHE A 145 17.71 19.82 -24.11
N ASP A 146 17.83 21.09 -23.76
CA ASP A 146 19.07 21.73 -23.30
C ASP A 146 19.47 21.16 -21.93
N LYS A 147 20.74 20.73 -21.80
CA LYS A 147 21.29 19.99 -20.65
C LYS A 147 21.67 20.88 -19.46
N THR A 148 21.21 22.12 -19.42
CA THR A 148 21.67 23.13 -18.44
C THR A 148 20.87 23.17 -17.14
N VAL A 149 19.70 22.53 -17.03
CA VAL A 149 18.81 22.65 -15.86
C VAL A 149 19.18 21.69 -14.71
N VAL A 150 20.09 20.75 -14.93
CA VAL A 150 20.42 19.67 -13.96
C VAL A 150 21.35 20.15 -12.81
N MET A 151 21.81 21.41 -12.79
CA MET A 151 22.87 21.84 -11.85
C MET A 151 22.51 22.89 -10.78
N THR A 152 21.24 23.25 -10.55
CA THR A 152 20.91 24.40 -9.67
C THR A 152 20.02 24.09 -8.45
N SER A 153 19.63 22.83 -8.19
CA SER A 153 18.77 22.50 -7.04
C SER A 153 19.50 22.07 -5.76
N ALA A 154 20.83 22.13 -5.70
CA ALA A 154 21.60 21.60 -4.56
C ALA A 154 21.81 22.57 -3.37
N VAL A 155 21.29 23.81 -3.43
CA VAL A 155 21.71 24.86 -2.48
C VAL A 155 20.65 25.22 -1.42
N THR A 156 19.39 24.81 -1.57
CA THR A 156 18.33 25.19 -0.62
C THR A 156 18.07 24.19 0.52
N ALA A 157 18.53 22.94 0.40
CA ALA A 157 18.30 21.89 1.40
C ALA A 157 19.09 22.06 2.72
N ALA A 158 20.15 22.89 2.73
CA ALA A 158 21.03 23.02 3.90
C ALA A 158 20.41 23.80 5.07
N VAL A 159 19.36 24.59 4.85
CA VAL A 159 18.80 25.49 5.89
C VAL A 159 17.77 24.79 6.78
N VAL A 160 16.96 23.87 6.23
CA VAL A 160 15.88 23.21 6.99
C VAL A 160 16.42 22.13 7.92
N GLY A 161 17.46 21.38 7.51
CA GLY A 161 18.10 20.37 8.35
C GLY A 161 18.85 20.93 9.57
N LEU A 162 19.34 22.16 9.50
CA LEU A 162 20.05 22.82 10.62
C LEU A 162 19.09 23.18 11.77
N ILE A 163 17.87 23.61 11.46
CA ILE A 163 16.89 24.03 12.48
C ILE A 163 16.38 22.82 13.28
N ALA A 164 16.15 21.68 12.63
CA ALA A 164 15.77 20.44 13.31
C ALA A 164 16.91 19.89 14.20
N GLY A 165 18.17 20.01 13.76
CA GLY A 165 19.34 19.57 14.52
C GLY A 165 19.61 20.38 15.80
N ILE A 166 19.36 21.69 15.79
CA ILE A 166 19.57 22.55 16.97
C ILE A 166 18.51 22.30 18.05
N LEU A 167 17.24 22.07 17.67
CA LEU A 167 16.17 21.78 18.63
C LEU A 167 16.33 20.41 19.31
N GLY A 168 16.82 19.39 18.60
CA GLY A 168 17.11 18.07 19.17
C GLY A 168 18.23 18.09 20.23
N ALA A 169 19.21 18.98 20.10
CA ALA A 169 20.34 19.07 21.03
C ALA A 169 19.99 19.71 22.39
N PHE A 170 18.92 20.51 22.48
CA PHE A 170 18.49 21.11 23.76
C PHE A 170 17.60 20.20 24.61
N ILE A 171 16.88 19.26 24.01
CA ILE A 171 16.02 18.30 24.74
C ILE A 171 16.86 17.18 25.37
N GLY A 172 17.95 16.76 24.72
CA GLY A 172 18.83 15.71 25.23
C GLY A 172 19.68 16.10 26.44
N ASN A 173 19.89 17.40 26.71
CA ASN A 173 20.74 17.88 27.81
C ASN A 173 19.97 18.27 29.10
N ALA A 174 18.67 17.96 29.18
CA ALA A 174 17.85 18.16 30.39
C ALA A 174 17.49 16.83 31.10
N LEU A 175 18.01 15.70 30.61
CA LEU A 175 17.83 14.35 31.16
C LEU A 175 19.14 13.67 31.58
N LEU A 176 20.22 14.43 31.78
CA LEU A 176 21.46 13.99 32.41
C LEU A 176 21.79 14.84 33.64
#